data_AF-A0A4R0ZSY2-F1
#
_entry.id   AF-A0A4R0ZSY2-F1
#
_cell.length_a   1.000
_cell.length_b   1.000
_cell.length_c   1.000
_cell.angle_alpha   90.00
_cell.angle_beta   90.00
_cell.angle_gamma   90.00
#
_symmetry.space_group_name_H-M   'P 1'
#
loop_
_entity.id
_entity.type
_entity.pdbx_description
1 polymer ?
#
loop_
_entity_poly.entity_id
_entity_poly.type
_entity_poly.pdbx_seq_one_letter_code
_entity_poly.pdbx_strand_id
1 'polypeptide(L)'
;MGTLKEKSAVSLTADQIIPTTTVARSFKKVREKAQAVPLFVTNAQGEIDTVLVGFNQFEEMTELIHQQAALLEELELLSRLNDATQHSDEFVDADDVFKELGIE
;
A
#
# COMPACT_ATOMS: atom_id res chain seq x y z
N MET A 1 3.03 20.87 18.23
CA MET A 1 3.13 20.60 16.78
C MET A 1 4.18 19.53 16.59
N GLY A 2 3.75 18.27 16.62
CA GLY A 2 4.66 17.13 16.46
C GLY A 2 5.08 17.03 15.01
N THR A 3 6.38 17.05 14.75
CA THR A 3 6.94 16.75 13.44
C THR A 3 6.60 15.29 13.13
N LEU A 4 5.66 15.07 12.21
CA LEU A 4 5.50 13.79 11.53
C LEU A 4 6.79 13.59 10.73
N LYS A 5 7.77 12.92 11.35
CA LYS A 5 8.93 12.37 10.65
C LYS A 5 8.35 11.49 9.55
N GLU A 6 8.46 11.95 8.31
CA GLU A 6 8.16 11.15 7.11
C GLU A 6 8.72 9.76 7.33
N LYS A 7 7.83 8.75 7.35
CA LYS A 7 8.21 7.35 7.49
C LYS A 7 9.09 7.00 6.30
N SER A 8 10.40 7.07 6.56
CA SER A 8 11.50 6.39 5.87
C SER A 8 11.25 6.16 4.38
N ALA A 9 11.63 7.12 3.55
CA ALA A 9 11.99 6.80 2.16
C ALA A 9 12.90 5.57 2.21
N VAL A 10 12.52 4.48 1.55
CA VAL A 10 13.39 3.32 1.36
C VAL A 10 14.64 3.88 0.67
N SER A 11 15.72 4.08 1.44
CA SER A 11 16.93 4.68 0.91
C SER A 11 17.56 3.68 -0.02
N LEU A 12 17.32 3.85 -1.31
CA LEU A 12 17.82 2.96 -2.34
C LEU A 12 19.34 3.16 -2.43
N THR A 13 20.08 2.20 -1.89
CA THR A 13 21.55 2.23 -1.92
C THR A 13 22.07 1.50 -3.14
N ALA A 14 23.23 1.92 -3.67
CA ALA A 14 23.83 1.30 -4.85
C ALA A 14 24.05 -0.23 -4.68
N ASP A 15 24.30 -0.67 -3.45
CA ASP A 15 24.50 -2.08 -3.11
C ASP A 15 23.23 -2.94 -3.21
N GLN A 16 22.06 -2.31 -3.30
CA GLN A 16 20.78 -2.98 -3.48
C GLN A 16 20.42 -3.16 -4.95
N ILE A 17 21.11 -2.47 -5.87
CA ILE A 17 20.84 -2.57 -7.31
C ILE A 17 21.72 -3.68 -7.90
N ILE A 18 21.09 -4.70 -8.47
CA ILE A 18 21.79 -5.88 -9.01
C ILE A 18 21.32 -6.21 -10.43
N PRO A 19 22.22 -6.47 -11.38
CA PRO A 19 21.82 -6.92 -12.71
C PRO A 19 21.18 -8.31 -12.70
N THR A 20 20.20 -8.57 -13.56
CA THR A 20 19.59 -9.89 -13.75
C THR A 20 20.62 -11.00 -13.97
N THR A 21 21.72 -10.72 -14.67
CA THR A 21 22.82 -11.69 -14.89
C THR A 21 23.51 -12.10 -13.59
N THR A 22 23.61 -11.18 -12.62
CA THR A 22 24.19 -11.45 -11.29
C THR A 22 23.24 -12.31 -10.46
N VAL A 23 21.93 -12.05 -10.55
CA VAL A 23 20.89 -12.86 -9.92
C VAL A 23 20.95 -14.29 -10.42
N ALA A 24 20.99 -14.50 -11.73
CA ALA A 24 21.06 -15.83 -12.34
C ALA A 24 22.32 -16.60 -11.91
N ARG A 25 23.48 -15.92 -11.82
CA ARG A 25 24.76 -16.56 -11.47
C ARG A 25 24.86 -16.90 -9.98
N SER A 26 24.30 -16.08 -9.09
CA SER A 26 24.53 -16.17 -7.64
C SER A 26 23.24 -16.13 -6.82
N PHE A 27 22.19 -16.80 -7.32
CA PHE A 27 20.85 -16.70 -6.75
C PHE A 27 20.79 -16.98 -5.25
N LYS A 28 21.50 -18.00 -4.75
CA LYS A 28 21.51 -18.34 -3.32
C LYS A 28 21.95 -17.14 -2.45
N LYS A 29 23.06 -16.49 -2.81
CA LYS A 29 23.59 -15.33 -2.07
C LYS A 29 22.66 -14.13 -2.19
N VAL A 30 22.11 -13.90 -3.37
CA VAL A 30 21.14 -12.83 -3.64
C VAL A 30 19.88 -13.02 -2.79
N ARG A 31 19.34 -14.25 -2.76
CA ARG A 31 18.19 -14.62 -1.94
C ARG A 31 18.46 -14.41 -0.45
N GLU A 32 19.62 -14.82 0.05
CA GLU A 32 20.02 -14.62 1.46
C GLU A 32 20.11 -13.12 1.81
N LYS A 33 20.68 -12.31 0.91
CA LYS A 33 20.74 -10.85 1.08
C LYS A 33 19.34 -10.20 1.06
N ALA A 34 18.45 -10.68 0.20
CA ALA A 34 17.07 -10.18 0.09
C ALA A 34 16.23 -10.41 1.35
N GLN A 35 16.59 -11.40 2.19
CA GLN A 35 15.91 -11.62 3.47
C GLN A 35 16.15 -10.49 4.48
N ALA A 36 17.26 -9.75 4.36
CA ALA A 36 17.59 -8.65 5.25
C ALA A 36 17.17 -7.30 4.68
N VAL A 37 17.35 -7.08 3.38
CA VAL A 37 17.03 -5.82 2.69
C VAL A 37 16.48 -6.08 1.29
N PRO A 38 15.50 -5.31 0.79
CA PRO A 38 15.02 -5.40 -0.58
C PRO A 38 16.16 -5.20 -1.59
N LEU A 39 16.15 -5.97 -2.67
CA LEU A 39 17.09 -5.86 -3.78
C LEU A 39 16.35 -5.51 -5.07
N PHE A 40 16.87 -4.54 -5.80
CA PHE A 40 16.31 -4.02 -7.04
C PHE A 40 17.05 -4.64 -8.21
N VAL A 41 16.35 -5.40 -9.04
CA VAL A 41 16.93 -6.11 -10.17
C VAL A 41 16.80 -5.27 -11.42
N THR A 42 17.91 -5.10 -12.15
CA THR A 42 17.92 -4.36 -13.41
C THR A 42 17.95 -5.26 -14.63
N ASN A 43 17.19 -4.87 -15.66
CA ASN A 43 17.17 -5.51 -16.96
C ASN A 43 18.45 -5.23 -17.79
N ALA A 44 18.50 -5.74 -19.01
CA ALA A 44 19.65 -5.55 -19.91
C ALA A 44 19.87 -4.08 -20.31
N GLN A 45 18.84 -3.24 -20.21
CA GLN A 45 18.84 -1.82 -20.49
C GLN A 45 19.24 -0.99 -19.26
N GLY A 46 19.43 -1.62 -18.09
CA GLY A 46 19.80 -0.95 -16.84
C GLY A 46 18.61 -0.38 -16.07
N GLU A 47 17.38 -0.63 -16.49
CA GLU A 47 16.17 -0.20 -15.81
C GLU A 47 15.78 -1.20 -14.73
N ILE A 48 15.29 -0.70 -13.59
CA ILE A 48 14.77 -1.55 -12.52
C ILE A 48 13.37 -2.03 -12.91
N ASP A 49 13.19 -3.33 -13.08
CA ASP A 49 11.90 -3.93 -13.44
C ASP A 49 11.31 -4.82 -12.33
N THR A 50 12.16 -5.33 -11.42
CA THR A 50 11.80 -6.34 -10.44
C THR A 50 12.41 -6.01 -9.09
N VAL A 51 11.69 -6.26 -8.01
CA VAL A 51 12.19 -6.14 -6.63
C VAL A 51 12.12 -7.51 -5.96
N LEU A 52 13.23 -7.95 -5.40
CA LEU A 52 13.31 -9.17 -4.60
C LEU A 52 13.29 -8.80 -3.11
N VAL A 53 12.33 -9.36 -2.39
CA VAL A 53 12.14 -9.15 -0.94
C VAL A 53 12.07 -10.49 -0.22
N GLY A 54 12.42 -10.49 1.07
CA GLY A 54 12.14 -11.61 1.96
C GLY A 54 10.63 -11.83 2.10
N PHE A 55 10.23 -13.08 2.32
CA PHE A 55 8.81 -13.43 2.42
C PHE A 55 8.13 -12.74 3.60
N ASN A 56 8.77 -12.75 4.79
CA ASN A 56 8.23 -12.08 5.97
C ASN A 56 8.05 -10.56 5.74
N GLN A 57 9.01 -9.92 5.08
CA GLN A 57 8.89 -8.49 4.73
C GLN A 57 7.71 -8.25 3.78
N PHE A 58 7.49 -9.15 2.83
CA PHE A 58 6.32 -9.09 1.94
C PHE A 58 5.00 -9.25 2.71
N GLU A 59 4.92 -10.20 3.65
CA GLU A 59 3.74 -10.39 4.49
C GLU A 59 3.46 -9.16 5.35
N GLU A 60 4.47 -8.63 6.04
CA GLU A 60 4.37 -7.40 6.85
C GLU A 60 3.89 -6.22 6.01
N MET A 61 4.47 -6.00 4.83
CA MET A 61 4.02 -4.95 3.91
C MET A 61 2.55 -5.15 3.49
N THR A 62 2.17 -6.38 3.18
CA THR A 62 0.81 -6.71 2.74
C THR A 62 -0.18 -6.44 3.87
N GLU A 63 0.13 -6.88 5.08
CA GLU A 63 -0.72 -6.64 6.25
C GLU A 63 -0.88 -5.15 6.54
N LEU A 64 0.21 -4.38 6.50
CA LEU A 64 0.18 -2.93 6.70
C LEU A 64 -0.66 -2.21 5.64
N ILE A 65 -0.66 -2.67 4.39
CA ILE A 65 -1.52 -2.11 3.33
C ILE A 65 -2.99 -2.37 3.66
N HIS A 66 -3.35 -3.59 4.05
CA HIS A 66 -4.73 -3.93 4.40
C HIS A 66 -5.23 -3.14 5.62
N GLN A 67 -4.40 -3.01 6.66
CA GLN A 67 -4.74 -2.22 7.84
C GLN A 67 -4.96 -0.74 7.49
N GLN A 68 -4.12 -0.16 6.64
CA GLN A 68 -4.29 1.22 6.18
C GLN A 68 -5.54 1.41 5.33
N ALA A 69 -5.86 0.45 4.45
CA ALA A 69 -7.08 0.50 3.65
C ALA A 69 -8.34 0.48 4.53
N ALA A 70 -8.38 -0.39 5.55
CA ALA A 70 -9.49 -0.47 6.49
C ALA A 70 -9.67 0.84 7.29
N LEU A 71 -8.56 1.46 7.72
CA LEU A 71 -8.61 2.76 8.42
C LEU A 71 -9.12 3.89 7.51
N LEU A 72 -8.75 3.89 6.23
CA LEU A 72 -9.25 4.88 5.27
C LEU A 72 -10.75 4.71 5.03
N GLU A 73 -11.22 3.47 4.91
CA GLU A 73 -12.64 3.16 4.78
C GLU A 73 -13.43 3.62 6.02
N GLU A 74 -12.93 3.31 7.22
CA GLU A 74 -13.55 3.77 8.47
C GLU A 74 -13.61 5.30 8.56
N LEU A 75 -12.53 5.98 8.18
CA LEU A 75 -12.49 7.44 8.14
C LEU A 75 -13.51 8.03 7.17
N GLU A 76 -13.67 7.43 5.99
CA GLU A 76 -14.65 7.86 4.99
C GLU A 76 -16.08 7.70 5.54
N LEU A 77 -16.39 6.56 6.17
CA LEU A 77 -17.70 6.31 6.78
C LEU A 77 -18.00 7.30 7.91
N LEU A 78 -17.02 7.58 8.77
CA LEU A 78 -17.16 8.57 9.83
C LEU A 78 -17.36 9.99 9.28
N SER A 79 -16.66 10.36 8.20
CA SER A 79 -16.86 11.64 7.52
C SER A 79 -18.29 11.76 7.01
N ARG A 80 -18.80 10.72 6.35
CA ARG A 80 -20.18 10.70 5.82
C ARG A 80 -21.22 10.81 6.93
N LEU A 81 -21.02 10.11 8.06
CA LEU A 81 -21.90 10.24 9.23
C LEU A 81 -21.85 11.66 9.81
N ASN A 82 -20.66 12.25 9.92
CA ASN A 82 -20.51 13.62 10.39
C ASN A 82 -21.24 14.61 9.46
N ASP A 83 -21.09 14.47 8.16
CA ASP A 83 -21.79 15.30 7.18
C ASP A 83 -23.31 15.15 7.30
N ALA A 84 -23.81 13.92 7.47
CA ALA A 84 -25.22 13.64 7.75
C ALA A 84 -25.73 14.31 9.03
N THR A 85 -24.91 14.37 10.08
CA THR A 85 -25.30 15.07 11.32
C THR A 85 -25.27 16.59 11.19
N GLN A 86 -24.37 17.15 10.38
CA GLN A 86 -24.22 18.61 10.25
C GLN A 86 -25.16 19.22 9.22
N HIS A 87 -25.57 18.44 8.22
CA HIS A 87 -26.42 18.87 7.12
C HIS A 87 -27.68 18.01 7.01
N SER A 88 -28.36 17.69 8.12
CA SER A 88 -29.50 16.76 8.11
C SER A 88 -30.60 17.13 7.11
N ASP A 89 -30.72 18.41 6.78
CA ASP A 89 -31.74 18.95 5.88
C ASP A 89 -31.45 18.67 4.39
N GLU A 90 -30.24 18.23 4.04
CA GLU A 90 -29.84 17.83 2.68
C GLU A 90 -29.99 16.32 2.41
N PHE A 91 -30.27 15.52 3.45
CA PHE A 91 -30.43 14.07 3.30
C PHE A 91 -31.89 13.69 3.15
N VAL A 92 -32.16 12.79 2.20
CA VAL A 92 -33.51 12.23 1.94
C VAL A 92 -33.63 10.91 2.69
N ASP A 93 -34.80 10.65 3.28
CA ASP A 93 -35.08 9.37 3.93
C ASP A 93 -35.00 8.22 2.92
N ALA A 94 -34.41 7.10 3.33
CA ALA A 94 -34.24 5.95 2.46
C ALA A 94 -35.58 5.38 2.00
N ASP A 95 -36.61 5.39 2.86
CA ASP A 95 -37.95 4.90 2.52
C ASP A 95 -38.60 5.75 1.43
N ASP A 96 -38.34 7.08 1.44
CA ASP A 96 -38.83 7.99 0.40
C ASP A 96 -38.12 7.74 -0.93
N VAL A 97 -36.80 7.49 -0.92
CA VAL A 97 -36.03 7.13 -2.13
C VAL A 97 -36.45 5.78 -2.70
N PHE A 98 -36.62 4.75 -1.86
CA PHE A 98 -37.04 3.43 -2.31
C PHE A 98 -38.44 3.44 -2.93
N LYS A 99 -39.35 4.21 -2.33
CA LYS A 99 -40.69 4.43 -2.86
C LYS A 99 -40.67 5.16 -4.20
N GLU A 100 -39.78 6.12 -4.39
CA GLU A 100 -39.62 6.85 -5.67
C GLU A 100 -38.99 5.96 -6.76
N LEU A 101 -38.08 5.06 -6.39
CA LEU A 101 -37.46 4.09 -7.30
C LEU A 101 -38.32 2.84 -7.57
N GLY A 102 -39.46 2.69 -6.90
CA GLY A 102 -40.38 1.56 -7.07
C GLY A 102 -39.79 0.22 -6.61
N ILE A 103 -38.89 0.27 -5.61
CA ILE A 103 -38.29 -0.91 -5.00
C ILE A 103 -39.07 -1.17 -3.70
N GLU A 104 -39.95 -2.18 -3.72
CA GLU A 104 -40.67 -2.69 -2.54
C GLU A 104 -39.89 -3.79 -1.82
#